data_AF-A0A969H972-F1
#
_entry.id   AF-A0A969H972-F1
#
_cell.length_a   1.000
_cell.length_b   1.000
_cell.length_c   1.000
_cell.angle_alpha   90.00
_cell.angle_beta   90.00
_cell.angle_gamma   90.00
#
_symmetry.space_group_name_H-M   'P 1'
#
loop_
_entity.id
_entity.type
_entity.pdbx_description
1 polymer ?
#
loop_
_entity_poly.entity_id
_entity_poly.type
_entity_poly.pdbx_seq_one_letter_code
_entity_poly.pdbx_strand_id
1 'polypeptide(L)'
;MIVDFGRRAAANYRVQREAERLSQEVELARLHQADLLARRSYVASDLYVEEVARQELKWASPGETVLVIMPTPEAVASVAAEATAATAHPIVQTPTQAWLHLFFGPSPGQAVSQ
;
A
#
# COMPACT_ATOMS: atom_id res chain seq x y z
N MET A 1 45.06 14.77 -52.10
CA MET A 1 45.92 14.09 -51.09
C MET A 1 45.66 14.57 -49.67
N ILE A 2 45.99 15.82 -49.28
CA ILE A 2 45.75 16.31 -47.89
C ILE A 2 44.26 16.50 -47.57
N VAL A 3 43.47 17.01 -48.52
CA VAL A 3 42.02 17.25 -48.33
C VAL A 3 41.22 15.96 -48.18
N ASP A 4 41.59 14.90 -48.93
CA ASP A 4 40.93 13.59 -48.89
C ASP A 4 41.17 12.87 -47.56
N PHE A 5 42.39 13.00 -47.03
CA PHE A 5 42.74 12.49 -45.71
C PHE A 5 41.90 13.17 -44.61
N GLY A 6 41.81 14.50 -44.63
CA GLY A 6 41.00 15.26 -43.65
C GLY A 6 39.53 14.87 -43.68
N ARG A 7 38.95 14.72 -44.88
CA ARG A 7 37.55 14.27 -45.04
C ARG A 7 37.33 12.87 -44.48
N ARG A 8 38.26 11.94 -44.73
CA ARG A 8 38.17 10.56 -44.24
C ARG A 8 38.36 10.47 -42.72
N ALA A 9 39.29 11.24 -42.16
CA ALA A 9 39.47 11.35 -40.72
C ALA A 9 38.20 11.89 -40.02
N ALA A 10 37.59 12.94 -40.57
CA ALA A 10 36.34 13.50 -40.04
C ALA A 10 35.16 12.52 -40.15
N ALA A 11 35.07 11.75 -41.23
CA ALA A 11 34.06 10.71 -41.39
C ALA A 11 34.23 9.58 -40.37
N ASN A 12 35.47 9.09 -40.17
CA ASN A 12 35.78 8.07 -39.17
C ASN A 12 35.46 8.56 -37.75
N TYR A 13 35.82 9.80 -37.41
CA TYR A 13 35.46 10.40 -36.13
C TYR A 13 33.93 10.46 -35.95
N ARG A 14 33.23 10.86 -37.03
CA ARG A 14 31.79 10.70 -37.26
C ARG A 14 31.23 9.39 -36.70
N VAL A 15 31.69 8.32 -37.35
CA VAL A 15 31.23 6.95 -37.12
C VAL A 15 31.60 6.47 -35.72
N GLN A 16 32.80 6.76 -35.23
CA GLN A 16 33.22 6.31 -33.90
C GLN A 16 32.41 6.95 -32.78
N ARG A 17 32.12 8.26 -32.87
CA ARG A 17 31.27 8.94 -31.88
C ARG A 17 29.87 8.38 -31.85
N GLU A 18 29.32 8.03 -33.01
CA GLU A 18 28.00 7.43 -33.10
C GLU A 18 27.99 5.99 -32.58
N ALA A 19 29.03 5.21 -32.87
CA ALA A 19 29.19 3.86 -32.32
C ALA A 19 29.31 3.89 -30.79
N GLU A 20 30.09 4.82 -30.24
CA GLU A 20 30.20 5.06 -28.80
C GLU A 20 28.83 5.40 -28.19
N ARG A 21 28.09 6.34 -28.80
CA ARG A 21 26.75 6.73 -28.34
C ARG A 21 25.79 5.54 -28.32
N LEU A 22 25.69 4.81 -29.43
CA LEU A 22 24.82 3.64 -29.54
C LEU A 22 25.23 2.53 -28.58
N SER A 23 26.53 2.33 -28.35
CA SER A 23 27.01 1.33 -27.39
C SER A 23 26.56 1.66 -25.96
N GLN A 24 26.58 2.93 -25.57
CA GLN A 24 26.10 3.37 -24.26
C GLN A 24 24.58 3.20 -24.13
N GLU A 25 23.82 3.53 -25.19
CA GLU A 25 22.37 3.33 -25.20
C GLU A 25 21.97 1.85 -25.08
N VAL A 26 22.68 0.97 -25.77
CA VAL A 26 22.48 -0.47 -25.67
C VAL A 26 22.78 -0.96 -24.25
N GLU A 27 23.85 -0.48 -23.63
CA GLU A 27 24.21 -0.91 -22.28
C GLU A 27 23.17 -0.44 -21.24
N LEU A 28 22.72 0.82 -21.35
CA LEU A 28 21.62 1.33 -20.51
C LEU A 28 20.33 0.53 -20.71
N ALA A 29 19.99 0.18 -21.95
CA ALA A 29 18.81 -0.63 -22.26
C ALA A 29 18.91 -2.04 -21.66
N ARG A 30 20.09 -2.66 -21.69
CA ARG A 30 20.34 -3.98 -21.07
C ARG A 30 20.20 -3.92 -19.55
N LEU A 31 20.76 -2.91 -18.90
CA LEU A 31 20.62 -2.72 -17.46
C LEU A 31 19.15 -2.56 -17.07
N HIS A 32 18.41 -1.74 -17.82
CA HIS A 32 16.98 -1.56 -17.59
C HIS A 32 16.19 -2.86 -17.81
N GLN A 33 16.50 -3.62 -18.86
CA GLN A 33 15.88 -4.92 -19.11
C GLN A 33 16.16 -5.89 -17.94
N ALA A 34 17.39 -5.93 -17.43
CA ALA A 34 17.76 -6.78 -16.30
C ALA A 34 16.96 -6.42 -15.03
N ASP A 35 16.81 -5.12 -14.73
CA ASP A 35 15.97 -4.66 -13.61
C ASP A 35 14.50 -5.09 -13.76
N LEU A 36 13.93 -4.90 -14.95
CA LEU A 36 12.55 -5.29 -15.23
C LEU A 36 12.35 -6.81 -15.11
N LEU A 37 13.31 -7.60 -15.60
CA LEU A 37 13.25 -9.06 -15.45
C LEU A 37 13.35 -9.49 -13.99
N ALA A 38 14.21 -8.85 -13.19
CA ALA A 38 14.32 -9.11 -11.76
C ALA A 38 12.99 -8.80 -11.04
N ARG A 39 12.40 -7.62 -11.29
CA ARG A 39 11.09 -7.24 -10.73
C ARG A 39 9.99 -8.20 -11.14
N ARG A 40 9.93 -8.57 -12.42
CA ARG A 40 8.97 -9.56 -12.92
C ARG A 40 9.13 -10.89 -12.19
N SER A 41 10.37 -11.35 -12.01
CA SER A 41 10.63 -12.61 -11.32
C SER A 41 10.20 -12.57 -9.85
N TYR A 42 10.41 -11.44 -9.17
CA TYR A 42 9.96 -11.23 -7.80
C TYR A 42 8.43 -11.28 -7.69
N VAL A 43 7.72 -10.49 -8.51
CA VAL A 43 6.25 -10.43 -8.48
C VAL A 43 5.61 -11.76 -8.88
N ALA A 44 6.30 -12.56 -9.71
CA ALA A 44 5.85 -13.90 -10.08
C ALA A 44 6.19 -14.98 -9.04
N SER A 45 6.87 -14.64 -7.95
CA SER A 45 7.30 -15.61 -6.93
C SER A 45 6.24 -15.85 -5.87
N ASP A 46 6.26 -17.04 -5.27
CA ASP A 46 5.40 -17.38 -4.13
C ASP A 46 5.63 -16.47 -2.92
N LEU A 47 6.87 -15.97 -2.75
CA LEU A 47 7.20 -15.00 -1.69
C LEU A 47 6.36 -13.73 -1.80
N TYR A 48 6.19 -13.20 -3.01
CA TYR A 48 5.36 -12.02 -3.24
C TYR A 48 3.88 -12.33 -2.98
N VAL A 49 3.41 -13.52 -3.37
CA VAL A 49 2.03 -13.96 -3.09
C VAL A 49 1.76 -14.02 -1.58
N GLU A 50 2.67 -14.62 -0.82
CA GLU A 50 2.58 -14.68 0.65
C GLU A 50 2.64 -13.29 1.29
N GLU A 51 3.50 -12.40 0.77
CA GLU A 51 3.60 -11.03 1.24
C GLU A 51 2.26 -10.29 1.09
N VAL A 52 1.66 -10.31 -0.11
CA VAL A 52 0.37 -9.69 -0.40
C VAL A 52 -0.75 -10.34 0.44
N ALA A 53 -0.78 -11.67 0.51
CA ALA A 53 -1.76 -12.40 1.31
C ALA A 53 -1.75 -11.93 2.77
N ARG A 54 -0.58 -11.83 3.40
CA ARG A 54 -0.45 -11.44 4.82
C ARG A 54 -0.64 -9.94 5.04
N GLN A 55 -0.03 -9.11 4.20
CA GLN A 55 0.03 -7.66 4.45
C GLN A 55 -1.23 -6.94 3.98
N GLU A 56 -1.73 -7.26 2.79
CA GLU A 56 -2.85 -6.54 2.18
C GLU A 56 -4.18 -7.23 2.46
N LEU A 57 -4.23 -8.56 2.27
CA LEU A 57 -5.47 -9.32 2.38
C LEU A 57 -5.75 -9.83 3.80
N LYS A 58 -4.76 -9.77 4.70
CA LYS A 58 -4.81 -10.33 6.07
C LYS A 58 -5.19 -11.82 6.08
N TRP A 59 -4.83 -12.54 5.02
CA TRP A 59 -4.98 -13.98 4.91
C TRP A 59 -3.86 -14.68 5.67
N ALA A 60 -4.15 -15.90 6.10
CA ALA A 60 -3.24 -16.77 6.84
C ALA A 60 -3.30 -18.18 6.27
N SER A 61 -2.19 -18.90 6.36
CA SER A 61 -2.13 -20.30 5.93
C SER A 61 -3.00 -21.19 6.83
N PRO A 62 -3.42 -22.37 6.35
CA PRO A 62 -4.14 -23.33 7.19
C PRO A 62 -3.36 -23.65 8.48
N GLY A 63 -3.99 -23.42 9.63
CA GLY A 63 -3.39 -23.64 10.95
C GLY A 63 -2.71 -22.40 11.58
N GLU A 64 -2.57 -21.30 10.84
CA GLU A 64 -2.13 -20.02 11.40
C GLU A 64 -3.32 -19.24 12.01
N THR A 65 -3.07 -18.41 13.03
CA THR A 65 -4.09 -17.55 13.67
C THR A 65 -3.78 -16.07 13.42
N VAL A 66 -4.73 -15.34 12.84
CA VAL A 66 -4.62 -13.89 12.65
C VAL A 66 -5.06 -13.17 13.92
N LEU A 67 -4.13 -12.44 14.57
CA LEU A 67 -4.44 -11.59 15.72
C LEU A 67 -4.83 -10.19 15.25
N VAL A 68 -6.07 -9.78 15.55
CA VAL A 68 -6.53 -8.40 15.33
C VAL A 68 -6.54 -7.69 16.69
N ILE A 69 -5.62 -6.73 16.86
CA ILE A 69 -5.57 -5.90 18.07
C ILE A 69 -6.58 -4.76 17.89
N MET A 70 -7.68 -4.81 18.62
CA MET A 70 -8.60 -3.67 18.70
C MET A 70 -8.11 -2.71 19.78
N PRO A 71 -8.12 -1.38 19.54
CA PRO A 71 -7.89 -0.43 20.61
C PRO A 71 -8.96 -0.66 21.68
N THR A 72 -8.53 -0.95 22.90
CA THR A 72 -9.45 -1.02 24.04
C THR A 72 -9.92 0.41 24.29
N PRO A 73 -11.24 0.70 24.36
CA PRO A 73 -11.67 2.00 24.83
C PRO A 73 -11.08 2.19 26.21
N GLU A 74 -10.31 3.27 26.41
CA GLU A 74 -9.81 3.66 27.72
C GLU A 74 -11.00 3.62 28.68
N ALA A 75 -10.99 2.66 29.60
CA ALA A 75 -11.88 2.70 30.75
C ALA A 75 -11.41 3.91 31.56
N VAL A 76 -12.04 5.06 31.30
CA VAL A 76 -11.99 6.21 32.20
C VAL A 76 -12.36 5.67 33.58
N ALA A 77 -11.34 5.58 34.44
CA ALA A 77 -11.53 5.19 35.82
C ALA A 77 -12.56 6.16 36.40
N SER A 78 -13.75 5.63 36.67
CA SER A 78 -14.82 6.36 37.37
C SER A 78 -14.30 6.62 38.77
N VAL A 79 -13.79 7.85 38.98
CA VAL A 79 -13.53 8.36 40.33
C VAL A 79 -14.90 8.50 40.97
N ALA A 80 -15.19 7.63 41.93
CA ALA A 80 -16.43 7.62 42.66
C ALA A 80 -16.64 8.99 43.31
N ALA A 81 -17.59 9.76 42.77
CA ALA A 81 -18.24 10.86 43.45
C ALA A 81 -19.71 10.49 43.58
N GLU A 82 -20.11 10.12 44.80
CA GLU A 82 -21.50 9.99 45.19
C GLU A 82 -22.24 11.31 44.94
N ALA A 83 -23.23 11.29 44.05
CA ALA A 83 -24.41 12.15 44.13
C ALA A 83 -25.55 11.54 43.31
N THR A 84 -26.58 11.09 44.03
CA THR A 84 -27.88 10.60 43.57
C THR A 84 -28.55 11.51 42.53
N ALA A 85 -28.85 11.00 41.33
CA ALA A 85 -30.08 11.27 40.57
C ALA A 85 -30.21 10.38 39.32
N ALA A 86 -31.36 9.70 39.21
CA ALA A 86 -31.94 9.06 38.02
C ALA A 86 -31.07 8.07 37.21
N THR A 87 -31.40 6.78 37.34
CA THR A 87 -30.99 5.69 36.44
C THR A 87 -31.50 5.94 35.01
N ALA A 88 -30.73 6.70 34.23
CA ALA A 88 -30.71 6.54 32.79
C ALA A 88 -29.86 5.29 32.51
N HIS A 89 -30.50 4.17 32.17
CA HIS A 89 -29.77 3.03 31.62
C HIS A 89 -29.03 3.49 30.36
N PRO A 90 -27.71 3.33 30.26
CA PRO A 90 -27.03 3.63 29.02
C PRO A 90 -27.60 2.68 27.97
N ILE A 91 -28.17 3.24 26.91
CA ILE A 91 -28.59 2.47 25.74
C ILE A 91 -27.30 1.86 25.18
N VAL A 92 -27.06 0.58 25.45
CA VAL A 92 -25.91 -0.15 24.92
C VAL A 92 -26.16 -0.30 23.42
N GLN A 93 -25.59 0.61 22.63
CA GLN A 93 -25.64 0.51 21.18
C GLN A 93 -24.80 -0.70 20.76
N THR A 94 -25.39 -1.60 19.98
CA THR A 94 -24.62 -2.66 19.35
C THR A 94 -23.65 -2.05 18.33
N PRO A 95 -22.50 -2.68 18.05
CA PRO A 95 -21.52 -2.16 17.09
C PRO A 95 -22.12 -1.85 15.70
N THR A 96 -23.11 -2.64 15.28
CA THR A 96 -23.85 -2.43 14.03
C THR A 96 -24.75 -1.20 14.07
N GLN A 97 -25.40 -0.93 15.20
CA GLN A 97 -26.27 0.23 15.40
C GLN A 97 -25.47 1.55 15.46
N ALA A 98 -24.27 1.50 16.05
CA ALA A 98 -23.32 2.61 16.04
C ALA A 98 -22.80 2.90 14.61
N TRP A 99 -22.48 1.86 13.84
CA TRP A 99 -22.13 1.99 12.42
C TRP A 99 -23.26 2.62 11.62
N LEU A 100 -24.49 2.11 11.73
CA LEU A 100 -25.63 2.66 10.99
C LEU A 100 -25.87 4.14 11.32
N HIS A 101 -25.70 4.55 12.58
CA HIS A 101 -25.86 5.93 13.01
C HIS A 101 -24.77 6.86 12.42
N LEU A 102 -23.54 6.39 12.27
CA LEU A 102 -22.46 7.17 11.64
C LEU A 102 -22.74 7.48 10.16
N PHE A 103 -23.34 6.54 9.44
CA PHE A 103 -23.55 6.68 7.99
C PHE A 103 -24.92 7.22 7.61
N PHE A 104 -25.94 7.00 8.43
CA PHE A 104 -27.34 7.32 8.10
C PHE A 104 -28.05 8.19 9.15
N GLY A 105 -27.35 8.57 10.24
CA GLY A 105 -27.92 9.35 11.34
C GLY A 105 -28.86 8.54 12.24
N PRO A 106 -29.38 9.13 13.33
CA PRO A 106 -30.34 8.48 14.20
C PRO A 106 -31.64 8.19 13.43
N SER A 107 -32.07 6.92 13.38
CA SER A 107 -33.32 6.58 12.72
C SER A 107 -34.50 7.23 13.48
N PRO A 108 -35.46 7.85 12.79
CA PRO A 108 -36.60 8.57 13.40
C PRO A 108 -37.68 7.62 13.96
N GLY A 109 -37.29 6.57 14.68
CA GLY A 109 -38.18 5.55 15.24
C GLY A 109 -37.99 5.23 16.73
N GLN A 110 -37.00 5.80 17.41
CA GLN A 110 -36.77 5.57 18.85
C GLN A 110 -37.42 6.60 19.77
N ALA A 111 -38.21 7.53 19.21
CA ALA A 111 -38.86 8.60 19.95
C ALA A 111 -40.37 8.39 20.15
N VAL A 112 -40.88 7.16 20.21
CA VAL A 112 -42.25 6.92 20.69
C VAL A 112 -42.32 5.56 21.39
N SER A 113 -42.31 5.59 22.72
CA SER A 113 -43.18 4.82 23.61
C SER A 113 -42.76 5.12 25.05
N GLN A 114 -43.37 6.17 25.60
CA GLN A 114 -43.68 6.22 27.03
C GLN A 114 -45.00 5.48 27.28
#